data_AF-A0A4R7PZF2-F1
#
_entry.id   AF-A0A4R7PZF2-F1
#
_cell.length_a   1.000
_cell.length_b   1.000
_cell.length_c   1.000
_cell.angle_alpha   90.00
_cell.angle_beta   90.00
_cell.angle_gamma   90.00
#
_symmetry.space_group_name_H-M   'P 1'
#
loop_
_entity.id
_entity.type
_entity.pdbx_description
1 polymer ?
#
loop_
_entity_poly.entity_id
_entity_poly.type
_entity_poly.pdbx_seq_one_letter_code
_entity_poly.pdbx_strand_id
1 'polypeptide(L)'
;MRITFYFTMFLMCPLLSFGQVDSTKLANLSKEIETLKMTNETLLNSLEITGKTLNDLVRDKKVSDETKWNTIKRNINGSAQLYKVLSDDIINLKSRLADEEYQGYIKSLSSIQEGPLGFSFQEVIIESATKIGIFDKQSKLDRFIDIAKNVMNSPLIASIPFVSNAVTASNSILDIAYGSSMNDRKADLEKLKKFESQLNKYLAYYTTLDKANILNQSSNGDRRVLLENLQIDLLNKLKKDAPRLNLTVPNRKENETMDAYFNRILTSFNHEFSSKHLVELEQKYKNDRGEINYSELLQKEIGAKYYNNNIDQLVELSKKYTLYYENFFEVADNYQFRIIEAVNVARSNGIIEGKKEKGKELNPAQVYDEIIKNLNNKKTERDNGIRNSINIPELKQKMELLEEFKLI
;
A
#
# COMPACT_ATOMS: atom_id res chain seq x y z
N MET A 1 37.76 -51.11 6.41
CA MET A 1 38.11 -52.37 5.73
C MET A 1 37.15 -52.53 4.56
N ARG A 2 37.63 -52.22 3.36
CA ARG A 2 36.95 -52.33 2.06
C ARG A 2 37.42 -53.64 1.40
N ILE A 3 36.49 -54.46 0.93
CA ILE A 3 36.68 -55.52 -0.10
C ILE A 3 35.27 -55.67 -0.71
N THR A 4 34.89 -55.08 -1.86
CA THR A 4 35.34 -55.28 -3.25
C THR A 4 35.22 -56.74 -3.71
N PHE A 5 34.10 -57.09 -4.34
CA PHE A 5 34.06 -58.24 -5.24
C PHE A 5 33.72 -57.77 -6.64
N TYR A 6 34.71 -57.95 -7.50
CA TYR A 6 34.66 -57.84 -8.95
C TYR A 6 33.84 -58.99 -9.52
N PHE A 7 32.96 -58.69 -10.48
CA PHE A 7 32.70 -59.63 -11.56
C PHE A 7 32.71 -58.88 -12.88
N THR A 8 33.89 -58.85 -13.47
CA THR A 8 34.13 -58.58 -14.89
C THR A 8 33.62 -59.78 -15.69
N MET A 9 32.60 -59.59 -16.52
CA MET A 9 32.41 -60.42 -17.69
C MET A 9 32.42 -59.54 -18.93
N PHE A 10 33.55 -59.62 -19.63
CA PHE A 10 33.84 -59.03 -20.92
C PHE A 10 33.00 -59.77 -21.96
N LEU A 11 32.06 -59.09 -22.61
CA LEU A 11 31.41 -59.58 -23.82
C LEU A 11 31.33 -58.42 -24.83
N MET A 12 32.35 -58.42 -25.69
CA MET A 12 32.37 -58.01 -27.10
C MET A 12 31.21 -57.12 -27.57
N CYS A 13 31.53 -55.85 -27.87
CA CYS A 13 30.76 -55.03 -28.81
C CYS A 13 30.60 -55.76 -30.15
N PRO A 14 29.43 -55.61 -30.77
CA PRO A 14 29.39 -55.09 -32.12
C PRO A 14 28.78 -53.69 -32.09
N LEU A 15 29.46 -52.77 -32.77
CA LEU A 15 28.94 -51.47 -33.17
C LEU A 15 27.55 -51.65 -33.81
N LEU A 16 26.50 -51.26 -33.09
CA LEU A 16 25.18 -51.02 -33.65
C LEU A 16 24.73 -49.63 -33.21
N SER A 17 24.83 -48.71 -34.17
CA SER A 17 23.91 -47.60 -34.44
C SER A 17 23.12 -47.09 -33.23
N PHE A 18 23.44 -45.86 -32.80
CA PHE A 18 22.49 -45.02 -32.07
C PHE A 18 21.19 -44.96 -32.88
N GLY A 19 20.22 -45.81 -32.54
CA GLY A 19 18.86 -45.65 -32.99
C GLY A 19 18.40 -44.29 -32.51
N GLN A 20 18.10 -43.39 -33.45
CA GLN A 20 17.40 -42.14 -33.17
C GLN A 20 16.26 -42.46 -32.22
N VAL A 21 16.36 -41.93 -31.00
CA VAL A 21 15.22 -41.89 -30.10
C VAL A 21 14.18 -41.07 -30.85
N ASP A 22 13.16 -41.76 -31.34
CA ASP A 22 12.10 -41.20 -32.17
C ASP A 22 11.48 -40.05 -31.36
N SER A 23 11.84 -38.82 -31.74
CA SER A 23 11.53 -37.61 -30.98
C SER A 23 10.02 -37.44 -30.80
N THR A 24 9.24 -38.04 -31.71
CA THR A 24 7.79 -38.13 -31.65
C THR A 24 7.30 -39.05 -30.53
N LYS A 25 7.93 -40.22 -30.30
CA LYS A 25 7.62 -41.10 -29.16
C LYS A 25 7.98 -40.45 -27.83
N LEU A 26 9.12 -39.76 -27.76
CA LEU A 26 9.56 -39.11 -26.53
C LEU A 26 8.68 -37.88 -26.20
N ALA A 27 8.25 -37.14 -27.22
CA ALA A 27 7.27 -36.06 -27.07
C ALA A 27 5.89 -36.58 -26.64
N ASN A 28 5.43 -37.69 -27.21
CA ASN A 28 4.16 -38.32 -26.82
C ASN A 28 4.19 -38.84 -25.37
N LEU A 29 5.27 -39.50 -24.97
CA LEU A 29 5.47 -39.94 -23.57
C LEU A 29 5.54 -38.76 -22.60
N SER A 30 6.18 -37.66 -22.99
CA SER A 30 6.25 -36.45 -22.16
C SER A 30 4.87 -35.84 -21.98
N LYS A 31 4.06 -35.80 -23.04
CA LYS A 31 2.67 -35.33 -23.01
C LYS A 31 1.78 -36.23 -22.15
N GLU A 32 1.93 -37.54 -22.22
CA GLU A 32 1.20 -38.49 -21.35
C GLU A 32 1.60 -38.32 -19.88
N ILE A 33 2.89 -38.15 -19.58
CA ILE A 33 3.37 -37.91 -18.21
C ILE A 33 2.79 -36.60 -17.66
N GLU A 34 2.73 -35.54 -18.47
CA GLU A 34 2.18 -34.25 -18.06
C GLU A 34 0.67 -34.32 -17.84
N THR A 35 -0.04 -35.05 -18.70
CA THR A 35 -1.48 -35.32 -18.53
C THR A 35 -1.75 -36.14 -17.27
N LEU A 36 -0.93 -37.15 -16.99
CA LEU A 36 -1.02 -37.96 -15.77
C LEU A 36 -0.72 -37.14 -14.52
N LYS A 37 0.26 -36.22 -14.55
CA LYS A 37 0.55 -35.30 -13.45
C LYS A 37 -0.63 -34.39 -13.15
N MET A 38 -1.18 -33.73 -14.17
CA MET A 38 -2.37 -32.87 -13.99
C MET A 38 -3.57 -33.64 -13.46
N THR A 39 -3.78 -34.87 -13.95
CA THR A 39 -4.88 -35.74 -13.49
C THR A 39 -4.67 -36.14 -12.02
N ASN A 40 -3.44 -36.43 -11.63
CA ASN A 40 -3.09 -36.79 -10.25
C ASN A 40 -3.22 -35.59 -9.30
N GLU A 41 -2.80 -34.39 -9.71
CA GLU A 41 -3.03 -33.15 -8.93
C GLU A 41 -4.52 -32.84 -8.78
N THR A 42 -5.30 -33.03 -9.84
CA THR A 42 -6.77 -32.86 -9.80
C THR A 42 -7.43 -33.88 -8.87
N LEU A 43 -6.97 -35.14 -8.92
CA LEU A 43 -7.44 -36.20 -8.03
C LEU A 43 -7.05 -35.93 -6.58
N LEU A 44 -5.83 -35.46 -6.31
CA LEU A 44 -5.39 -35.08 -4.96
C LEU A 44 -6.21 -33.91 -4.41
N ASN A 45 -6.45 -32.87 -5.20
CA ASN A 45 -7.32 -31.76 -4.81
C ASN A 45 -8.76 -32.23 -4.56
N SER A 46 -9.28 -33.12 -5.40
CA SER A 46 -10.61 -33.71 -5.23
C SER A 46 -10.70 -34.60 -3.98
N LEU A 47 -9.65 -35.38 -3.68
CA LEU A 47 -9.53 -36.20 -2.46
C LEU A 47 -9.43 -35.34 -1.21
N GLU A 48 -8.72 -34.20 -1.27
CA GLU A 48 -8.65 -33.24 -0.17
C GLU A 48 -10.02 -32.59 0.09
N ILE A 49 -10.71 -32.16 -0.97
CA ILE A 49 -12.08 -31.61 -0.88
C ILE A 49 -13.06 -32.67 -0.34
N THR A 50 -12.97 -33.91 -0.83
CA THR A 50 -13.84 -35.02 -0.40
C THR A 50 -13.53 -35.45 1.03
N GLY A 51 -12.25 -35.44 1.42
CA GLY A 51 -11.79 -35.75 2.78
C GLY A 51 -12.21 -34.68 3.79
N LYS A 52 -12.14 -33.39 3.42
CA LYS A 52 -12.71 -32.28 4.20
C LYS A 52 -14.23 -32.44 4.33
N THR A 53 -14.93 -32.62 3.22
CA THR A 53 -16.39 -32.80 3.20
C THR A 53 -16.85 -34.01 4.02
N LEU A 54 -16.13 -35.14 3.98
CA LEU A 54 -16.45 -36.35 4.75
C LEU A 54 -16.14 -36.20 6.23
N ASN A 55 -15.03 -35.54 6.59
CA ASN A 55 -14.71 -35.22 7.98
C ASN A 55 -15.74 -34.25 8.57
N ASP A 56 -16.12 -33.22 7.81
CA ASP A 56 -17.18 -32.28 8.17
C ASP A 56 -18.50 -33.04 8.39
N LEU A 57 -18.87 -33.99 7.51
CA LEU A 57 -20.09 -34.82 7.63
C LEU A 57 -20.08 -35.78 8.83
N VAL A 58 -18.92 -36.37 9.13
CA VAL A 58 -18.73 -37.29 10.27
C VAL A 58 -18.74 -36.51 11.59
N ARG A 59 -18.22 -35.29 11.62
CA ARG A 59 -18.25 -34.41 12.80
C ARG A 59 -19.63 -33.77 12.99
N ASP A 60 -20.33 -33.44 11.90
CA ASP A 60 -21.74 -32.99 11.91
C ASP A 60 -22.67 -34.01 12.58
N LYS A 61 -22.35 -35.31 12.52
CA LYS A 61 -23.11 -36.37 13.21
C LYS A 61 -22.83 -36.51 14.71
N LYS A 62 -21.73 -35.94 15.25
CA LYS A 62 -21.32 -36.09 16.66
C LYS A 62 -21.63 -34.89 17.55
N VAL A 63 -22.05 -33.77 16.96
CA VAL A 63 -22.29 -32.51 17.67
C VAL A 63 -23.79 -32.32 17.88
N SER A 64 -24.20 -32.03 19.12
CA SER A 64 -25.62 -31.82 19.46
C SER A 64 -26.19 -30.61 18.71
N ASP A 65 -27.50 -30.64 18.40
CA ASP A 65 -28.19 -29.52 17.75
C ASP A 65 -28.06 -28.22 18.56
N GLU A 66 -28.05 -28.31 19.89
CA GLU A 66 -27.78 -27.19 20.79
C GLU A 66 -26.37 -26.61 20.58
N THR A 67 -25.36 -27.47 20.49
CA THR A 67 -23.98 -27.03 20.24
C THR A 67 -23.86 -26.37 18.87
N LYS A 68 -24.48 -26.93 17.82
CA LYS A 68 -24.50 -26.34 16.47
C LYS A 68 -25.15 -24.96 16.47
N TRP A 69 -26.29 -24.83 17.14
CA TRP A 69 -26.97 -23.55 17.24
C TRP A 69 -26.17 -22.52 18.03
N ASN A 70 -25.57 -22.91 19.16
CA ASN A 70 -24.70 -22.03 19.93
C ASN A 70 -23.48 -21.55 19.14
N THR A 71 -22.93 -22.39 18.27
CA THR A 71 -21.90 -21.99 17.29
C THR A 71 -22.41 -20.93 16.33
N ILE A 72 -23.57 -21.16 15.69
CA ILE A 72 -24.19 -20.18 14.79
C ILE A 72 -24.42 -18.85 15.50
N LYS A 73 -24.94 -18.88 16.74
CA LYS A 73 -25.17 -17.69 17.56
C LYS A 73 -23.89 -16.90 17.82
N ARG A 74 -22.84 -17.60 18.25
CA ARG A 74 -21.52 -16.98 18.49
C ARG A 74 -20.96 -16.37 17.22
N ASN A 75 -21.05 -17.07 16.09
CA ASN A 75 -20.53 -16.61 14.81
C ASN A 75 -21.27 -15.36 14.31
N ILE A 76 -22.60 -15.33 14.38
CA ILE A 76 -23.41 -14.16 14.00
C ILE A 76 -23.11 -12.95 14.90
N ASN A 77 -22.97 -13.16 16.22
CA ASN A 77 -22.62 -12.07 17.13
C ASN A 77 -21.18 -11.58 16.91
N GLY A 78 -20.24 -12.49 16.67
CA GLY A 78 -18.84 -12.17 16.41
C GLY A 78 -18.65 -11.43 15.08
N SER A 79 -19.38 -11.82 14.02
CA SER A 79 -19.31 -11.12 12.73
C SER A 79 -19.84 -9.70 12.79
N ALA A 80 -20.93 -9.44 13.54
CA ALA A 80 -21.44 -8.08 13.72
C ALA A 80 -20.38 -7.14 14.32
N GLN A 81 -19.58 -7.64 15.26
CA GLN A 81 -18.44 -6.91 15.80
C GLN A 81 -17.30 -6.78 14.78
N LEU A 82 -16.96 -7.86 14.06
CA LEU A 82 -15.90 -7.85 13.06
C LEU A 82 -16.19 -6.87 11.91
N TYR A 83 -17.44 -6.79 11.45
CA TYR A 83 -17.87 -5.78 10.48
C TYR A 83 -17.57 -4.36 10.95
N LYS A 84 -17.83 -4.07 12.22
CA LYS A 84 -17.60 -2.74 12.81
C LYS A 84 -16.12 -2.43 12.91
N VAL A 85 -15.33 -3.33 13.50
CA VAL A 85 -13.87 -3.17 13.65
C VAL A 85 -13.23 -2.99 12.28
N LEU A 86 -13.52 -3.86 11.31
CA LEU A 86 -12.95 -3.79 9.98
C LEU A 86 -13.34 -2.49 9.24
N SER A 87 -14.59 -2.05 9.37
CA SER A 87 -15.03 -0.78 8.77
C SER A 87 -14.29 0.42 9.36
N ASP A 88 -14.15 0.47 10.68
CA ASP A 88 -13.44 1.55 11.38
C ASP A 88 -11.96 1.57 11.00
N ASP A 89 -11.33 0.40 10.98
CA ASP A 89 -9.94 0.21 10.58
C ASP A 89 -9.68 0.64 9.11
N ILE A 90 -10.60 0.34 8.18
CA ILE A 90 -10.52 0.82 6.79
C ILE A 90 -10.61 2.34 6.73
N ILE A 91 -11.59 2.95 7.42
CA ILE A 91 -11.79 4.40 7.44
C ILE A 91 -10.56 5.10 8.04
N ASN A 92 -10.06 4.59 9.16
CA ASN A 92 -8.88 5.12 9.84
C ASN A 92 -7.65 5.07 8.93
N LEU A 93 -7.38 3.94 8.28
CA LEU A 93 -6.23 3.83 7.37
C LEU A 93 -6.35 4.80 6.18
N LYS A 94 -7.55 4.92 5.56
CA LYS A 94 -7.79 5.89 4.48
C LYS A 94 -7.51 7.33 4.92
N SER A 95 -7.92 7.71 6.12
CA SER A 95 -7.71 9.07 6.66
C SER A 95 -6.23 9.37 6.88
N ARG A 96 -5.44 8.36 7.26
CA ARG A 96 -4.01 8.48 7.55
C ARG A 96 -3.11 8.46 6.31
N LEU A 97 -3.62 8.06 5.14
CA LEU A 97 -2.89 8.23 3.87
C LEU A 97 -2.56 9.71 3.57
N ALA A 98 -3.25 10.65 4.23
CA ALA A 98 -3.08 12.10 4.05
C ALA A 98 -2.30 12.77 5.20
N ASP A 99 -1.32 12.10 5.83
CA ASP A 99 -0.53 12.68 6.92
C ASP A 99 0.09 14.04 6.53
N GLU A 100 -0.45 15.11 7.11
CA GLU A 100 -0.12 16.48 6.76
C GLU A 100 1.25 16.93 7.28
N GLU A 101 1.71 16.36 8.40
CA GLU A 101 2.95 16.79 9.05
C GLU A 101 4.18 16.24 8.35
N TYR A 102 4.17 14.95 8.02
CA TYR A 102 5.26 14.33 7.26
C TYR A 102 5.33 14.94 5.86
N GLN A 103 4.18 15.02 5.17
CA GLN A 103 4.11 15.61 3.83
C GLN A 103 4.45 17.11 3.85
N GLY A 104 4.07 17.84 4.90
CA GLY A 104 4.42 19.25 5.08
C GLY A 104 5.93 19.46 5.16
N TYR A 105 6.64 18.58 5.88
CA TYR A 105 8.10 18.65 5.94
C TYR A 105 8.75 18.30 4.59
N ILE A 106 8.26 17.29 3.87
CA ILE A 106 8.74 17.00 2.51
C ILE A 106 8.50 18.19 1.57
N LYS A 107 7.35 18.85 1.67
CA LYS A 107 7.07 20.08 0.91
C LYS A 107 8.08 21.19 1.23
N SER A 108 8.50 21.33 2.49
CA SER A 108 9.54 22.29 2.85
C SER A 108 10.90 21.97 2.22
N LEU A 109 11.23 20.68 2.07
CA LEU A 109 12.44 20.23 1.36
C LEU A 109 12.36 20.54 -0.15
N SER A 110 11.17 20.51 -0.75
CA SER A 110 10.96 20.91 -2.15
C SER A 110 10.94 22.41 -2.41
N SER A 111 11.10 23.26 -1.39
CA SER A 111 11.02 24.71 -1.55
C SER A 111 12.17 25.23 -2.42
N ILE A 112 11.83 26.08 -3.40
CA ILE A 112 12.80 26.87 -4.19
C ILE A 112 13.27 28.13 -3.46
N GLN A 113 12.57 28.51 -2.39
CA GLN A 113 12.97 29.56 -1.45
C GLN A 113 13.80 28.94 -0.32
N GLU A 114 14.27 29.74 0.64
CA GLU A 114 15.13 29.27 1.74
C GLU A 114 14.46 28.15 2.57
N GLY A 115 14.74 26.91 2.18
CA GLY A 115 14.18 25.69 2.77
C GLY A 115 15.12 25.08 3.82
N PRO A 116 14.83 23.89 4.35
CA PRO A 116 15.69 23.24 5.34
C PRO A 116 17.15 23.04 4.89
N LEU A 117 17.43 23.06 3.58
CA LEU A 117 18.78 22.89 3.02
C LEU A 117 19.68 24.12 3.11
N GLY A 118 19.17 25.28 3.53
CA GLY A 118 20.03 26.46 3.75
C GLY A 118 20.10 27.45 2.60
N PHE A 119 19.69 27.08 1.39
CA PHE A 119 19.82 27.92 0.20
C PHE A 119 18.47 28.33 -0.38
N SER A 120 18.45 29.45 -1.12
CA SER A 120 17.38 29.82 -2.04
C SER A 120 17.83 29.55 -3.47
N PHE A 121 17.06 28.77 -4.24
CA PHE A 121 17.47 28.41 -5.60
C PHE A 121 17.54 29.64 -6.52
N GLN A 122 16.70 30.65 -6.26
CA GLN A 122 16.76 31.92 -6.95
C GLN A 122 18.09 32.66 -6.70
N GLU A 123 18.55 32.70 -5.44
CA GLU A 123 19.83 33.34 -5.08
C GLU A 123 21.00 32.61 -5.70
N VAL A 124 20.99 31.28 -5.64
CA VAL A 124 21.98 30.41 -6.29
C VAL A 124 22.15 30.74 -7.78
N ILE A 125 21.04 30.94 -8.51
CA ILE A 125 21.08 31.29 -9.94
C ILE A 125 21.75 32.66 -10.14
N ILE A 126 21.34 33.67 -9.37
CA ILE A 126 21.84 35.04 -9.48
C ILE A 126 23.32 35.11 -9.11
N GLU A 127 23.71 34.50 -7.99
CA GLU A 127 25.08 34.46 -7.50
C GLU A 127 25.97 33.67 -8.45
N SER A 128 25.52 32.52 -8.96
CA SER A 128 26.28 31.72 -9.91
C SER A 128 26.53 32.49 -11.21
N ALA A 129 25.51 33.15 -11.76
CA ALA A 129 25.65 33.95 -12.98
C ALA A 129 26.62 35.14 -12.78
N THR A 130 26.53 35.81 -11.63
CA THR A 130 27.37 36.96 -11.27
C THR A 130 28.82 36.54 -11.05
N LYS A 131 29.05 35.49 -10.25
CA LYS A 131 30.38 35.01 -9.86
C LYS A 131 31.15 34.38 -11.02
N ILE A 132 30.46 33.65 -11.88
CA ILE A 132 31.06 33.05 -13.08
C ILE A 132 31.29 34.11 -14.17
N GLY A 133 30.53 35.21 -14.14
CA GLY A 133 30.65 36.31 -15.08
C GLY A 133 30.27 35.89 -16.50
N ILE A 134 29.12 35.22 -16.64
CA ILE A 134 28.61 34.68 -17.92
C ILE A 134 28.29 35.77 -18.96
N PHE A 135 28.21 37.04 -18.54
CA PHE A 135 28.02 38.20 -19.40
C PHE A 135 29.13 39.22 -19.21
N ASP A 136 29.64 39.78 -20.31
CA ASP A 136 30.71 40.79 -20.31
C ASP A 136 30.23 42.20 -19.90
N LYS A 137 28.92 42.47 -20.00
CA LYS A 137 28.30 43.77 -19.71
C LYS A 137 27.33 43.66 -18.54
N GLN A 138 27.44 44.57 -17.59
CA GLN A 138 26.52 44.65 -16.44
C GLN A 138 25.06 44.76 -16.87
N SER A 139 24.75 45.56 -17.90
CA SER A 139 23.37 45.71 -18.41
C SER A 139 22.75 44.41 -18.95
N LYS A 140 23.57 43.46 -19.43
CA LYS A 140 23.11 42.13 -19.84
C LYS A 140 22.87 41.23 -18.64
N LEU A 141 23.74 41.30 -17.64
CA LEU A 141 23.57 40.59 -16.37
C LEU A 141 22.30 41.07 -15.65
N ASP A 142 22.08 42.38 -15.56
CA ASP A 142 20.87 42.96 -14.94
C ASP A 142 19.61 42.48 -15.65
N ARG A 143 19.60 42.53 -16.99
CA ARG A 143 18.48 42.02 -17.80
C ARG A 143 18.25 40.52 -17.61
N PHE A 144 19.31 39.73 -17.53
CA PHE A 144 19.20 38.30 -17.25
C PHE A 144 18.62 38.04 -15.86
N ILE A 145 19.09 38.75 -14.83
CA ILE A 145 18.61 38.63 -13.45
C ILE A 145 17.12 38.98 -13.38
N ASP A 146 16.69 40.06 -14.04
CA ASP A 146 15.28 40.45 -14.08
C ASP A 146 14.40 39.40 -14.76
N ILE A 147 14.86 38.84 -15.88
CA ILE A 147 14.13 37.76 -16.55
C ILE A 147 14.10 36.50 -15.69
N ALA A 148 15.21 36.11 -15.08
CA ALA A 148 15.28 34.93 -14.21
C ALA A 148 14.33 35.06 -13.00
N LYS A 149 14.28 36.24 -12.36
CA LYS A 149 13.30 36.54 -11.30
C LYS A 149 11.86 36.43 -11.80
N ASN A 150 11.56 36.95 -12.98
CA ASN A 150 10.22 36.88 -13.57
C ASN A 150 9.81 35.45 -13.94
N VAL A 151 10.75 34.63 -14.43
CA VAL A 151 10.51 33.20 -14.71
C VAL A 151 10.21 32.45 -13.41
N MET A 152 11.02 32.66 -12.36
CA MET A 152 10.85 32.01 -11.06
C MET A 152 9.54 32.42 -10.35
N ASN A 153 9.12 33.67 -10.51
CA ASN A 153 7.88 34.19 -9.93
C ASN A 153 6.65 34.02 -10.84
N SER A 154 6.80 33.35 -11.99
CA SER A 154 5.72 33.19 -12.95
C SER A 154 4.59 32.35 -12.36
N PRO A 155 3.32 32.80 -12.43
CA PRO A 155 2.16 32.00 -12.02
C PRO A 155 2.06 30.66 -12.75
N LEU A 156 2.59 30.57 -13.98
CA LEU A 156 2.66 29.32 -14.74
C LEU A 156 3.57 28.30 -14.06
N ILE A 157 4.71 28.76 -13.55
CA ILE A 157 5.64 27.91 -12.79
C ILE A 157 5.04 27.60 -11.42
N ALA A 158 4.42 28.56 -10.73
CA ALA A 158 3.76 28.33 -9.44
C ALA A 158 2.62 27.29 -9.48
N SER A 159 2.01 27.04 -10.65
CA SER A 159 0.93 26.08 -10.84
C SER A 159 1.38 24.62 -11.01
N ILE A 160 2.68 24.40 -11.26
CA ILE A 160 3.28 23.08 -11.40
C ILE A 160 3.78 22.64 -9.99
N PRO A 161 3.74 21.33 -9.65
CA PRO A 161 4.28 20.84 -8.38
C PRO A 161 5.71 21.35 -8.12
N PHE A 162 5.96 21.89 -6.93
CA PHE A 162 7.13 22.69 -6.53
C PHE A 162 8.50 22.20 -7.04
N VAL A 163 8.70 20.90 -7.20
CA VAL A 163 9.97 20.30 -7.60
C VAL A 163 10.22 20.37 -9.11
N SER A 164 9.16 20.20 -9.93
CA SER A 164 9.23 20.32 -11.39
C SER A 164 9.47 21.79 -11.82
N ASN A 165 9.06 22.74 -10.97
CA ASN A 165 9.30 24.18 -11.16
C ASN A 165 10.78 24.51 -11.25
N ALA A 166 11.61 23.91 -10.39
CA ALA A 166 13.05 24.16 -10.39
C ALA A 166 13.70 23.66 -11.68
N VAL A 167 13.27 22.50 -12.21
CA VAL A 167 13.77 21.93 -13.46
C VAL A 167 13.34 22.78 -14.66
N THR A 168 12.04 23.09 -14.79
CA THR A 168 11.52 23.91 -15.89
C THR A 168 12.11 25.31 -15.89
N ALA A 169 12.18 25.95 -14.72
CA ALA A 169 12.76 27.29 -14.60
C ALA A 169 14.26 27.27 -14.95
N SER A 170 15.01 26.25 -14.53
CA SER A 170 16.43 26.13 -14.88
C SER A 170 16.65 25.97 -16.38
N ASN A 171 15.85 25.14 -17.05
CA ASN A 171 15.95 25.00 -18.51
C ASN A 171 15.66 26.33 -19.21
N SER A 172 14.59 27.03 -18.80
CA SER A 172 14.28 28.36 -19.35
C SER A 172 15.42 29.36 -19.10
N ILE A 173 16.01 29.36 -17.91
CA ILE A 173 17.11 30.24 -17.53
C ILE A 173 18.39 29.90 -18.32
N LEU A 174 18.67 28.62 -18.56
CA LEU A 174 19.77 28.18 -19.41
C LEU A 174 19.55 28.60 -20.87
N ASP A 175 18.35 28.42 -21.42
CA ASP A 175 18.00 28.87 -22.77
C ASP A 175 18.17 30.38 -22.93
N ILE A 176 17.75 31.16 -21.92
CA ILE A 176 17.96 32.61 -21.89
C ILE A 176 19.45 32.95 -21.81
N ALA A 177 20.24 32.23 -21.00
CA ALA A 177 21.67 32.44 -20.87
C ALA A 177 22.40 32.14 -22.20
N TYR A 178 22.10 31.02 -22.84
CA TYR A 178 22.64 30.63 -24.14
C TYR A 178 22.22 31.61 -25.24
N GLY A 179 20.93 31.97 -25.33
CA GLY A 179 20.41 32.92 -26.31
C GLY A 179 20.95 34.35 -26.16
N SER A 180 21.14 34.81 -24.92
CA SER A 180 21.71 36.14 -24.64
C SER A 180 23.22 36.20 -24.94
N SER A 181 23.91 35.06 -24.85
CA SER A 181 25.34 34.93 -25.11
C SER A 181 25.67 34.72 -26.59
N MET A 182 24.87 33.92 -27.32
CA MET A 182 25.07 33.67 -28.76
C MET A 182 24.98 34.93 -29.64
N ASN A 183 24.29 35.96 -29.16
CA ASN A 183 24.23 37.26 -29.82
C ASN A 183 25.51 38.12 -29.63
N ASP A 184 26.50 37.65 -28.86
CA ASP A 184 27.81 38.30 -28.69
C ASP A 184 28.91 37.56 -29.47
N ARG A 185 29.72 38.31 -30.22
CA ARG A 185 30.88 37.75 -30.96
C ARG A 185 31.99 37.16 -30.05
N LYS A 186 31.85 37.28 -28.73
CA LYS A 186 32.77 36.81 -27.68
C LYS A 186 32.10 35.90 -26.64
N ALA A 187 31.05 35.17 -27.02
CA ALA A 187 30.37 34.26 -26.10
C ALA A 187 31.36 33.26 -25.47
N ASP A 188 31.54 33.33 -24.14
CA ASP A 188 32.41 32.42 -23.41
C ASP A 188 31.64 31.15 -23.04
N LEU A 189 31.64 30.19 -23.98
CA LEU A 189 30.98 28.90 -23.84
C LEU A 189 31.49 28.10 -22.63
N GLU A 190 32.73 28.33 -22.19
CA GLU A 190 33.27 27.66 -21.01
C GLU A 190 32.61 28.16 -19.73
N LYS A 191 32.38 29.48 -19.62
CA LYS A 191 31.62 30.08 -18.51
C LYS A 191 30.17 29.60 -18.49
N LEU A 192 29.52 29.50 -19.64
CA LEU A 192 28.16 28.94 -19.72
C LEU A 192 28.10 27.49 -19.25
N LYS A 193 29.06 26.64 -19.68
CA LYS A 193 29.17 25.26 -19.19
C LYS A 193 29.43 25.19 -17.69
N LYS A 194 30.25 26.10 -17.13
CA LYS A 194 30.47 26.21 -15.68
C LYS A 194 29.17 26.59 -14.94
N PHE A 195 28.39 27.51 -15.49
CA PHE A 195 27.10 27.91 -14.94
C PHE A 195 26.09 26.75 -14.98
N GLU A 196 25.97 26.08 -16.12
CA GLU A 196 25.14 24.89 -16.29
C GLU A 196 25.55 23.79 -15.30
N SER A 197 26.86 23.54 -15.13
CA SER A 197 27.38 22.57 -14.16
C SER A 197 27.01 22.93 -12.72
N GLN A 198 26.99 24.22 -12.35
CA GLN A 198 26.52 24.62 -11.02
C GLN A 198 25.02 24.38 -10.86
N LEU A 199 24.19 24.77 -11.83
CA LEU A 199 22.74 24.53 -11.76
C LEU A 199 22.41 23.03 -11.68
N ASN A 200 23.13 22.20 -12.44
CA ASN A 200 22.93 20.75 -12.47
C ASN A 200 23.08 20.08 -11.10
N LYS A 201 23.90 20.63 -10.19
CA LYS A 201 24.03 20.13 -8.81
C LYS A 201 22.72 20.23 -8.03
N TYR A 202 22.02 21.34 -8.16
CA TYR A 202 20.73 21.59 -7.52
C TYR A 202 19.61 20.82 -8.23
N LEU A 203 19.65 20.78 -9.56
CA LEU A 203 18.67 20.02 -10.35
C LEU A 203 18.71 18.53 -10.08
N ALA A 204 19.87 17.93 -9.83
CA ALA A 204 19.98 16.52 -9.46
C ALA A 204 19.22 16.22 -8.16
N TYR A 205 19.30 17.13 -7.17
CA TYR A 205 18.55 17.03 -5.93
C TYR A 205 17.03 17.08 -6.19
N TYR A 206 16.57 18.16 -6.84
CA TYR A 206 15.15 18.33 -7.14
C TYR A 206 14.60 17.18 -7.99
N THR A 207 15.29 16.76 -9.04
CA THR A 207 14.86 15.64 -9.88
C THR A 207 14.70 14.34 -9.10
N THR A 208 15.60 14.07 -8.14
CA THR A 208 15.51 12.87 -7.31
C THR A 208 14.33 12.96 -6.34
N LEU A 209 14.11 14.13 -5.75
CA LEU A 209 12.98 14.39 -4.86
C LEU A 209 11.63 14.28 -5.59
N ASP A 210 11.55 14.79 -6.83
CA ASP A 210 10.33 14.76 -7.64
C ASP A 210 9.92 13.32 -7.98
N LYS A 211 10.89 12.51 -8.43
CA LYS A 211 10.68 11.09 -8.71
C LYS A 211 10.12 10.35 -7.49
N ALA A 212 10.65 10.63 -6.30
CA ALA A 212 10.14 10.05 -5.06
C ALA A 212 8.68 10.48 -4.80
N ASN A 213 8.35 11.75 -5.01
CA ASN A 213 7.01 12.29 -4.78
C ASN A 213 5.97 11.74 -5.76
N ILE A 214 6.29 11.68 -7.06
CA ILE A 214 5.39 11.15 -8.10
C ILE A 214 5.07 9.68 -7.80
N LEU A 215 6.09 8.87 -7.50
CA LEU A 215 5.90 7.46 -7.16
C LEU A 215 5.01 7.31 -5.93
N ASN A 216 5.27 8.08 -4.86
CA ASN A 216 4.47 8.02 -3.65
C ASN A 216 3.02 8.49 -3.88
N GLN A 217 2.79 9.52 -4.71
CA GLN A 217 1.45 9.99 -5.05
C GLN A 217 0.66 8.91 -5.80
N SER A 218 1.28 8.25 -6.80
CA SER A 218 0.66 7.12 -7.50
C SER A 218 0.33 5.99 -6.53
N SER A 219 1.31 5.55 -5.72
CA SER A 219 1.10 4.47 -4.75
C SER A 219 0.06 4.81 -3.67
N ASN A 220 -0.05 6.07 -3.25
CA ASN A 220 -1.12 6.53 -2.34
C ASN A 220 -2.50 6.47 -3.01
N GLY A 221 -2.59 6.85 -4.29
CA GLY A 221 -3.81 6.73 -5.09
C GLY A 221 -4.27 5.28 -5.19
N ASP A 222 -3.36 4.38 -5.57
CA ASP A 222 -3.65 2.95 -5.70
C ASP A 222 -4.12 2.33 -4.37
N ARG A 223 -3.43 2.66 -3.27
CA ARG A 223 -3.82 2.21 -1.92
C ARG A 223 -5.19 2.70 -1.50
N ARG A 224 -5.52 3.96 -1.79
CA ARG A 224 -6.86 4.50 -1.53
C ARG A 224 -7.93 3.72 -2.28
N VAL A 225 -7.70 3.45 -3.56
CA VAL A 225 -8.62 2.65 -4.39
C VAL A 225 -8.79 1.23 -3.85
N LEU A 226 -7.71 0.57 -3.42
CA LEU A 226 -7.79 -0.76 -2.79
C LEU A 226 -8.66 -0.76 -1.53
N LEU A 227 -8.50 0.24 -0.66
CA LEU A 227 -9.30 0.38 0.57
C LEU A 227 -10.76 0.74 0.28
N GLU A 228 -11.02 1.58 -0.73
CA GLU A 228 -12.38 1.89 -1.19
C GLU A 228 -13.09 0.66 -1.76
N ASN A 229 -12.39 -0.12 -2.58
CA ASN A 229 -12.92 -1.38 -3.10
C ASN A 229 -13.20 -2.38 -1.98
N LEU A 230 -12.30 -2.49 -1.00
CA LEU A 230 -12.51 -3.36 0.15
C LEU A 230 -13.73 -2.94 0.98
N GLN A 231 -13.95 -1.64 1.15
CA GLN A 231 -15.14 -1.11 1.82
C GLN A 231 -16.42 -1.42 1.04
N ILE A 232 -16.39 -1.29 -0.29
CA ILE A 232 -17.51 -1.63 -1.17
C ILE A 232 -17.82 -3.13 -1.08
N ASP A 233 -16.81 -3.98 -1.12
CA ASP A 233 -16.97 -5.43 -0.97
C ASP A 233 -17.57 -5.80 0.38
N LEU A 234 -17.09 -5.16 1.45
CA LEU A 234 -17.61 -5.36 2.80
C LEU A 234 -19.09 -4.94 2.91
N LEU A 235 -19.44 -3.78 2.36
CA LEU A 235 -20.81 -3.28 2.30
C LEU A 235 -21.72 -4.19 1.48
N ASN A 236 -21.26 -4.63 0.30
CA ASN A 236 -22.02 -5.53 -0.57
C ASN A 236 -22.27 -6.87 0.10
N LYS A 237 -21.28 -7.39 0.83
CA LYS A 237 -21.45 -8.57 1.67
C LYS A 237 -22.50 -8.32 2.76
N LEU A 238 -22.38 -7.23 3.51
CA LEU A 238 -23.36 -6.90 4.55
C LEU A 238 -24.79 -6.78 4.00
N LYS A 239 -24.95 -6.16 2.82
CA LYS A 239 -26.25 -6.06 2.13
C LYS A 239 -26.85 -7.41 1.75
N LYS A 240 -26.03 -8.43 1.52
CA LYS A 240 -26.49 -9.81 1.27
C LYS A 240 -26.80 -10.55 2.57
N ASP A 241 -26.02 -10.29 3.61
CA ASP A 241 -26.07 -11.02 4.88
C ASP A 241 -27.17 -10.50 5.82
N ALA A 242 -27.30 -9.18 5.98
CA ALA A 242 -28.25 -8.56 6.90
C ALA A 242 -29.72 -8.96 6.65
N PRO A 243 -30.22 -9.04 5.39
CA PRO A 243 -31.57 -9.54 5.12
C PRO A 243 -31.80 -11.00 5.53
N ARG A 244 -30.74 -11.82 5.63
CA ARG A 244 -30.84 -13.22 6.10
C ARG A 244 -31.14 -13.32 7.60
N LEU A 245 -30.91 -12.22 8.31
CA LEU A 245 -31.24 -12.04 9.73
C LEU A 245 -32.43 -11.08 9.88
N ASN A 246 -33.26 -10.95 8.84
CA ASN A 246 -34.45 -10.09 8.80
C ASN A 246 -34.18 -8.59 9.04
N LEU A 247 -32.94 -8.12 8.86
CA LEU A 247 -32.64 -6.69 8.87
C LEU A 247 -32.81 -6.09 7.47
N THR A 248 -33.65 -5.06 7.37
CA THR A 248 -33.74 -4.26 6.15
C THR A 248 -32.59 -3.25 6.12
N VAL A 249 -31.75 -3.33 5.09
CA VAL A 249 -30.66 -2.39 4.89
C VAL A 249 -31.19 -1.15 4.16
N PRO A 250 -31.11 0.06 4.77
CA PRO A 250 -31.60 1.26 4.14
C PRO A 250 -30.75 1.68 2.93
N ASN A 251 -31.35 2.38 1.97
CA ASN A 251 -30.62 2.99 0.86
C ASN A 251 -29.73 4.15 1.33
N ARG A 252 -28.70 4.44 0.53
CA ARG A 252 -27.82 5.61 0.73
C ARG A 252 -28.59 6.88 0.44
N LYS A 253 -28.41 7.93 1.26
CA LYS A 253 -29.01 9.25 1.01
C LYS A 253 -28.18 10.00 -0.04
N GLU A 254 -28.80 10.92 -0.79
CA GLU A 254 -28.16 11.62 -1.92
C GLU A 254 -26.83 12.31 -1.58
N ASN A 255 -26.72 12.94 -0.39
CA ASN A 255 -25.54 13.70 0.04
C ASN A 255 -24.69 12.98 1.11
N GLU A 256 -24.93 11.69 1.35
CA GLU A 256 -24.22 10.92 2.36
C GLU A 256 -22.94 10.33 1.78
N THR A 257 -21.79 10.47 2.43
CA THR A 257 -20.55 9.82 1.99
C THR A 257 -20.64 8.29 2.14
N MET A 258 -19.79 7.52 1.44
CA MET A 258 -19.77 6.06 1.62
C MET A 258 -19.47 5.68 3.08
N ASP A 259 -18.53 6.37 3.72
CA ASP A 259 -18.17 6.16 5.12
C ASP A 259 -19.34 6.42 6.06
N ALA A 260 -20.05 7.54 5.88
CA ALA A 260 -21.22 7.88 6.68
C ALA A 260 -22.37 6.87 6.47
N TYR A 261 -22.60 6.48 5.22
CA TYR A 261 -23.62 5.49 4.87
C TYR A 261 -23.35 4.15 5.54
N PHE A 262 -22.11 3.68 5.46
CA PHE A 262 -21.75 2.39 6.01
C PHE A 262 -21.81 2.38 7.54
N ASN A 263 -21.30 3.44 8.19
CA ASN A 263 -21.42 3.62 9.64
C ASN A 263 -22.88 3.64 10.10
N ARG A 264 -23.78 4.28 9.34
CA ARG A 264 -25.22 4.27 9.65
C ARG A 264 -25.82 2.87 9.57
N ILE A 265 -25.44 2.07 8.57
CA ILE A 265 -25.89 0.67 8.49
C ILE A 265 -25.37 -0.13 9.68
N LEU A 266 -24.09 0.01 10.03
CA LEU A 266 -23.46 -0.70 11.15
C LEU A 266 -23.99 -0.26 12.52
N THR A 267 -24.56 0.94 12.62
CA THR A 267 -25.30 1.36 13.81
C THR A 267 -26.55 0.50 14.01
N SER A 268 -27.18 0.04 12.92
CA SER A 268 -28.35 -0.84 12.96
C SER A 268 -27.97 -2.33 13.00
N PHE A 269 -26.95 -2.71 12.23
CA PHE A 269 -26.37 -4.06 12.23
C PHE A 269 -25.22 -4.14 13.23
N ASN A 270 -25.56 -4.27 14.50
CA ASN A 270 -24.61 -4.33 15.60
C ASN A 270 -24.85 -5.58 16.47
N HIS A 271 -23.99 -5.78 17.48
CA HIS A 271 -24.08 -6.92 18.40
C HIS A 271 -25.40 -6.97 19.19
N GLU A 272 -25.97 -5.82 19.57
CA GLU A 272 -27.24 -5.75 20.29
C GLU A 272 -28.39 -6.27 19.42
N PHE A 273 -28.45 -5.80 18.17
CA PHE A 273 -29.40 -6.29 17.17
C PHE A 273 -29.27 -7.79 16.97
N SER A 274 -28.06 -8.29 16.70
CA SER A 274 -27.84 -9.71 16.42
C SER A 274 -28.19 -10.58 17.62
N SER A 275 -27.77 -10.17 18.83
CA SER A 275 -28.06 -10.90 20.05
C SER A 275 -29.56 -10.95 20.35
N LYS A 276 -30.25 -9.81 20.20
CA LYS A 276 -31.71 -9.75 20.39
C LYS A 276 -32.45 -10.63 19.39
N HIS A 277 -32.08 -10.55 18.11
CA HIS A 277 -32.67 -11.37 17.05
C HIS A 277 -32.51 -12.86 17.34
N LEU A 278 -31.32 -13.30 17.77
CA LEU A 278 -31.04 -14.71 18.07
C LEU A 278 -31.83 -15.21 19.29
N VAL A 279 -32.03 -14.38 20.31
CA VAL A 279 -32.89 -14.69 21.46
C VAL A 279 -34.35 -14.79 21.04
N GLU A 280 -34.84 -13.88 20.20
CA GLU A 280 -36.21 -13.93 19.67
C GLU A 280 -36.46 -15.22 18.86
N LEU A 281 -35.47 -15.65 18.06
CA LEU A 281 -35.51 -16.94 17.39
C LEU A 281 -35.59 -18.09 18.39
N GLU A 282 -34.73 -18.14 19.40
CA GLU A 282 -34.78 -19.19 20.43
C GLU A 282 -36.14 -19.27 21.13
N GLN A 283 -36.74 -18.13 21.49
CA GLN A 283 -38.06 -18.11 22.14
C GLN A 283 -39.18 -18.64 21.25
N LYS A 284 -39.12 -18.42 19.92
CA LYS A 284 -40.12 -18.93 18.96
C LYS A 284 -40.18 -20.46 18.92
N TYR A 285 -39.09 -21.14 19.29
CA TYR A 285 -38.99 -22.60 19.29
C TYR A 285 -39.02 -23.22 20.70
N LYS A 286 -39.44 -22.45 21.70
CA LYS A 286 -39.59 -22.90 23.07
C LYS A 286 -40.88 -23.71 23.22
N ASN A 287 -40.80 -24.88 23.83
CA ASN A 287 -41.95 -25.73 24.11
C ASN A 287 -42.68 -25.30 25.41
N ASP A 288 -43.82 -25.94 25.71
CA ASP A 288 -44.62 -25.67 26.91
C ASP A 288 -43.89 -25.95 28.24
N ARG A 289 -42.79 -26.72 28.19
CA ARG A 289 -41.93 -27.02 29.36
C ARG A 289 -40.80 -26.00 29.51
N GLY A 290 -40.68 -25.07 28.57
CA GLY A 290 -39.66 -24.04 28.55
C GLY A 290 -38.31 -24.46 27.94
N GLU A 291 -38.23 -25.62 27.31
CA GLU A 291 -37.04 -26.11 26.61
C GLU A 291 -37.08 -25.70 25.13
N ILE A 292 -35.92 -25.38 24.54
CA ILE A 292 -35.82 -24.97 23.13
C ILE A 292 -35.68 -26.21 22.24
N ASN A 293 -36.53 -26.32 21.22
CA ASN A 293 -36.40 -27.35 20.18
C ASN A 293 -35.34 -26.95 19.14
N TYR A 294 -34.06 -27.17 19.48
CA TYR A 294 -32.94 -26.82 18.61
C TYR A 294 -32.95 -27.55 17.25
N SER A 295 -33.51 -28.76 17.19
CA SER A 295 -33.59 -29.53 15.94
C SER A 295 -34.53 -28.85 14.94
N GLU A 296 -35.72 -28.47 15.40
CA GLU A 296 -36.69 -27.76 14.57
C GLU A 296 -36.21 -26.35 14.19
N LEU A 297 -35.58 -25.65 15.15
CA LEU A 297 -34.96 -24.34 14.93
C LEU A 297 -33.92 -24.42 13.81
N LEU A 298 -32.98 -25.36 13.90
CA LEU A 298 -31.96 -25.56 12.88
C LEU A 298 -32.56 -25.94 11.53
N GLN A 299 -33.66 -26.69 11.49
CA GLN A 299 -34.29 -27.04 10.21
C GLN A 299 -34.96 -25.83 9.55
N LYS A 300 -35.70 -25.03 10.32
CA LYS A 300 -36.57 -23.97 9.81
C LYS A 300 -35.86 -22.62 9.63
N GLU A 301 -34.87 -22.28 10.44
CA GLU A 301 -34.15 -20.99 10.36
C GLU A 301 -32.98 -21.06 9.35
N ILE A 302 -33.34 -21.19 8.06
CA ILE A 302 -32.38 -21.30 6.95
C ILE A 302 -31.51 -20.04 6.80
N GLY A 303 -32.05 -18.86 7.13
CA GLY A 303 -31.33 -17.59 7.05
C GLY A 303 -30.10 -17.55 7.96
N ALA A 304 -30.24 -17.97 9.21
CA ALA A 304 -29.14 -18.04 10.18
C ALA A 304 -28.06 -19.05 9.76
N LYS A 305 -28.45 -20.22 9.25
CA LYS A 305 -27.52 -21.21 8.69
C LYS A 305 -26.76 -20.65 7.49
N TYR A 306 -27.48 -20.02 6.55
CA TYR A 306 -26.87 -19.42 5.37
C TYR A 306 -25.86 -18.35 5.77
N TYR A 307 -26.23 -17.46 6.70
CA TYR A 307 -25.32 -16.44 7.22
C TYR A 307 -24.04 -17.07 7.77
N ASN A 308 -24.18 -18.05 8.67
CA ASN A 308 -23.06 -18.75 9.29
C ASN A 308 -22.12 -19.37 8.23
N ASN A 309 -22.67 -20.03 7.23
CA ASN A 309 -21.88 -20.70 6.19
C ASN A 309 -21.16 -19.73 5.24
N ASN A 310 -21.52 -18.44 5.26
CA ASN A 310 -20.89 -17.42 4.42
C ASN A 310 -19.99 -16.46 5.23
N ILE A 311 -19.71 -16.75 6.51
CA ILE A 311 -18.88 -15.90 7.37
C ILE A 311 -17.43 -15.82 6.89
N ASP A 312 -16.96 -16.86 6.19
CA ASP A 312 -15.61 -16.96 5.65
C ASP A 312 -15.24 -15.78 4.76
N GLN A 313 -16.19 -15.30 3.96
CA GLN A 313 -15.94 -14.14 3.12
C GLN A 313 -15.62 -12.89 3.93
N LEU A 314 -16.17 -12.74 5.15
CA LEU A 314 -15.85 -11.60 6.03
C LEU A 314 -14.44 -11.73 6.59
N VAL A 315 -14.06 -12.95 6.97
CA VAL A 315 -12.70 -13.26 7.43
C VAL A 315 -11.69 -13.00 6.32
N GLU A 316 -11.96 -13.42 5.09
CA GLU A 316 -11.09 -13.18 3.94
C GLU A 316 -10.94 -11.68 3.61
N LEU A 317 -12.01 -10.88 3.73
CA LEU A 317 -11.92 -9.42 3.61
C LEU A 317 -11.04 -8.82 4.73
N SER A 318 -11.10 -9.37 5.94
CA SER A 318 -10.27 -8.93 7.07
C SER A 318 -8.79 -9.30 6.89
N LYS A 319 -8.50 -10.48 6.30
CA LYS A 319 -7.14 -10.88 5.89
C LYS A 319 -6.58 -9.95 4.82
N LYS A 320 -7.39 -9.62 3.80
CA LYS A 320 -7.01 -8.63 2.76
C LYS A 320 -6.67 -7.27 3.38
N TYR A 321 -7.48 -6.80 4.33
CA TYR A 321 -7.16 -5.57 5.05
C TYR A 321 -5.81 -5.64 5.76
N THR A 322 -5.54 -6.74 6.48
CA THR A 322 -4.28 -6.92 7.20
C THR A 322 -3.08 -6.83 6.24
N LEU A 323 -3.18 -7.43 5.05
CA LEU A 323 -2.15 -7.32 4.01
C LEU A 323 -1.98 -5.87 3.51
N TYR A 324 -3.07 -5.14 3.30
CA TYR A 324 -3.01 -3.73 2.89
C TYR A 324 -2.41 -2.83 3.97
N TYR A 325 -2.72 -3.11 5.23
CA TYR A 325 -2.14 -2.43 6.38
C TYR A 325 -0.63 -2.66 6.47
N GLU A 326 -0.16 -3.91 6.31
CA GLU A 326 1.26 -4.23 6.34
C GLU A 326 2.01 -3.61 5.16
N ASN A 327 1.45 -3.73 3.94
CA ASN A 327 2.04 -3.14 2.74
C ASN A 327 2.11 -1.61 2.80
N PHE A 328 1.21 -0.94 3.54
CA PHE A 328 1.29 0.50 3.72
C PHE A 328 2.65 0.93 4.29
N PHE A 329 3.14 0.25 5.34
CA PHE A 329 4.41 0.60 5.97
C PHE A 329 5.60 0.34 5.05
N GLU A 330 5.59 -0.78 4.33
CA GLU A 330 6.64 -1.10 3.36
C GLU A 330 6.77 -0.01 2.29
N VAL A 331 5.66 0.43 1.70
CA VAL A 331 5.66 1.51 0.71
C VAL A 331 6.09 2.84 1.33
N ALA A 332 5.63 3.13 2.56
CA ALA A 332 5.97 4.36 3.25
C ALA A 332 7.46 4.42 3.67
N ASP A 333 8.07 3.29 3.99
CA ASP A 333 9.49 3.13 4.26
C ASP A 333 10.31 3.31 2.99
N ASN A 334 9.89 2.69 1.88
CA ASN A 334 10.50 2.88 0.57
C ASN A 334 10.46 4.35 0.12
N TYR A 335 9.36 5.06 0.39
CA TYR A 335 9.28 6.49 0.11
C TYR A 335 10.28 7.29 0.95
N GLN A 336 10.36 7.04 2.27
CA GLN A 336 11.35 7.71 3.12
C GLN A 336 12.78 7.47 2.63
N PHE A 337 13.11 6.23 2.27
CA PHE A 337 14.42 5.88 1.74
C PHE A 337 14.78 6.75 0.53
N ARG A 338 13.86 6.92 -0.42
CA ARG A 338 14.06 7.77 -1.62
C ARG A 338 14.19 9.26 -1.29
N ILE A 339 13.47 9.75 -0.28
CA ILE A 339 13.66 11.12 0.21
C ILE A 339 15.07 11.29 0.78
N ILE A 340 15.55 10.33 1.57
CA ILE A 340 16.91 10.35 2.12
C ILE A 340 17.95 10.28 0.99
N GLU A 341 17.72 9.49 -0.06
CA GLU A 341 18.57 9.49 -1.26
C GLU A 341 18.66 10.88 -1.90
N ALA A 342 17.54 11.60 -2.03
CA ALA A 342 17.56 12.97 -2.53
C ALA A 342 18.43 13.87 -1.64
N VAL A 343 18.24 13.83 -0.31
CA VAL A 343 19.07 14.60 0.63
C VAL A 343 20.56 14.22 0.55
N ASN A 344 20.87 12.94 0.32
CA ASN A 344 22.25 12.47 0.10
C ASN A 344 22.86 13.00 -1.21
N VAL A 345 22.06 13.14 -2.28
CA VAL A 345 22.48 13.81 -3.51
C VAL A 345 22.81 15.28 -3.22
N ALA A 346 21.98 15.98 -2.45
CA ALA A 346 22.27 17.36 -2.05
C ALA A 346 23.59 17.48 -1.26
N ARG A 347 23.80 16.59 -0.28
CA ARG A 347 25.06 16.52 0.48
C ARG A 347 26.26 16.26 -0.42
N SER A 348 26.15 15.29 -1.32
CA SER A 348 27.24 14.88 -2.22
C SER A 348 27.59 15.97 -3.22
N ASN A 349 26.59 16.74 -3.66
CA ASN A 349 26.78 17.89 -4.54
C ASN A 349 27.26 19.15 -3.81
N GLY A 350 27.35 19.11 -2.47
CA GLY A 350 27.80 20.23 -1.64
C GLY A 350 26.87 21.43 -1.68
N ILE A 351 25.56 21.21 -1.87
CA ILE A 351 24.55 22.29 -1.95
C ILE A 351 23.83 22.55 -0.63
N ILE A 352 24.16 21.81 0.43
CA ILE A 352 23.62 22.09 1.77
C ILE A 352 24.42 23.23 2.38
N GLU A 353 23.74 24.27 2.81
CA GLU A 353 24.34 25.46 3.41
C GLU A 353 24.12 25.49 4.92
N GLY A 354 25.01 26.18 5.63
CA GLY A 354 24.87 26.37 7.07
C GLY A 354 23.70 27.30 7.39
N LYS A 355 22.97 27.03 8.46
CA LYS A 355 21.81 27.84 8.88
C LYS A 355 21.98 28.42 10.27
N LYS A 356 21.44 29.63 10.45
CA LYS A 356 21.26 30.24 11.78
C LYS A 356 19.92 29.82 12.32
N GLU A 357 19.91 28.90 13.27
CA GLU A 357 18.68 28.46 13.91
C GLU A 357 18.78 28.64 15.44
N LYS A 358 17.81 29.37 16.00
CA LYS A 358 17.70 29.64 17.46
C LYS A 358 19.00 30.16 18.10
N GLY A 359 19.73 31.03 17.39
CA GLY A 359 20.98 31.63 17.87
C GLY A 359 22.21 30.73 17.77
N LYS A 360 22.12 29.56 17.13
CA LYS A 360 23.27 28.69 16.81
C LYS A 360 23.51 28.71 15.30
N GLU A 361 24.76 28.91 14.91
CA GLU A 361 25.22 28.67 13.54
C GLU A 361 25.47 27.17 13.36
N LEU A 362 24.61 26.54 12.56
CA LEU A 362 24.77 25.15 12.13
C LEU A 362 25.65 25.13 10.88
N ASN A 363 26.67 24.29 10.88
CA ASN A 363 27.42 24.01 9.66
C ASN A 363 26.63 23.05 8.74
N PRO A 364 27.01 22.90 7.45
CA PRO A 364 26.30 22.02 6.51
C PRO A 364 26.11 20.57 6.97
N ALA A 365 27.08 20.01 7.71
CA ALA A 365 26.96 18.65 8.22
C ALA A 365 25.89 18.55 9.32
N GLN A 366 25.82 19.55 10.21
CA GLN A 366 24.80 19.63 11.24
C GLN A 366 23.40 19.85 10.64
N VAL A 367 23.28 20.67 9.59
CA VAL A 367 22.01 20.85 8.85
C VAL A 367 21.56 19.52 8.23
N TYR A 368 22.47 18.78 7.61
CA TYR A 368 22.17 17.45 7.10
C TYR A 368 21.67 16.50 8.20
N ASP A 369 22.39 16.42 9.33
CA ASP A 369 22.02 15.52 10.43
C ASP A 369 20.64 15.88 11.00
N GLU A 370 20.32 17.18 11.08
CA GLU A 370 19.01 17.67 11.50
C GLU A 370 17.90 17.30 10.52
N ILE A 371 18.15 17.41 9.21
CA ILE A 371 17.19 16.96 8.18
C ILE A 371 16.88 15.47 8.33
N ILE A 372 17.92 14.63 8.45
CA ILE A 372 17.75 13.18 8.61
C ILE A 372 17.00 12.86 9.91
N LYS A 373 17.36 13.53 11.02
CA LYS A 373 16.66 13.37 12.30
C LYS A 373 15.18 13.75 12.20
N ASN A 374 14.86 14.89 11.58
CA ASN A 374 13.48 15.33 11.39
C ASN A 374 12.68 14.37 10.52
N LEU A 375 13.26 13.84 9.44
CA LEU A 375 12.62 12.81 8.61
C LEU A 375 12.28 11.55 9.43
N ASN A 376 13.22 11.07 10.24
CA ASN A 376 13.02 9.88 11.08
C ASN A 376 11.97 10.11 12.18
N ASN A 377 12.02 11.27 12.85
CA ASN A 377 11.06 11.61 13.89
C ASN A 377 9.64 11.70 13.32
N LYS A 378 9.46 12.45 12.24
CA LYS A 378 8.14 12.63 11.60
C LYS A 378 7.58 11.33 11.04
N LYS A 379 8.44 10.46 10.50
CA LYS A 379 8.03 9.10 10.14
C LYS A 379 7.54 8.33 11.36
N THR A 380 8.29 8.37 12.45
CA THR A 380 7.95 7.63 13.67
C THR A 380 6.61 8.11 14.23
N GLU A 381 6.39 9.43 14.23
CA GLU A 381 5.11 10.06 14.60
C GLU A 381 3.96 9.58 13.72
N ARG A 382 4.12 9.63 12.39
CA ARG A 382 3.15 9.08 11.42
C ARG A 382 2.83 7.61 11.70
N ASP A 383 3.87 6.78 11.77
CA ASP A 383 3.71 5.33 11.91
C ASP A 383 3.03 4.97 13.24
N ASN A 384 3.39 5.65 14.33
CA ASN A 384 2.74 5.49 15.62
C ASN A 384 1.30 6.01 15.59
N GLY A 385 1.03 7.14 14.92
CA GLY A 385 -0.32 7.65 14.73
C GLY A 385 -1.24 6.66 14.03
N ILE A 386 -0.72 5.89 13.07
CA ILE A 386 -1.44 4.82 12.36
C ILE A 386 -1.63 3.61 13.27
N ARG A 387 -0.55 3.10 13.89
CA ARG A 387 -0.60 1.94 14.80
C ARG A 387 -1.53 2.17 15.99
N ASN A 388 -1.59 3.39 16.52
CA ASN A 388 -2.47 3.73 17.64
C ASN A 388 -3.94 3.87 17.22
N SER A 389 -4.22 4.13 15.93
CA SER A 389 -5.58 4.31 15.41
C SER A 389 -6.24 3.03 14.86
N ILE A 390 -5.45 1.97 14.67
CA ILE A 390 -5.89 0.72 14.05
C ILE A 390 -5.48 -0.43 14.96
N ASN A 391 -6.46 -1.16 15.49
CA ASN A 391 -6.21 -2.24 16.44
C ASN A 391 -6.12 -3.60 15.72
N ILE A 392 -5.03 -3.80 14.97
CA ILE A 392 -4.78 -5.08 14.29
C ILE A 392 -4.86 -6.30 15.23
N PRO A 393 -4.34 -6.26 16.48
CA PRO A 393 -4.51 -7.36 17.42
C PRO A 393 -5.98 -7.71 17.68
N GLU A 394 -6.85 -6.70 17.88
CA GLU A 394 -8.29 -6.93 18.05
C GLU A 394 -8.92 -7.49 16.78
N LEU A 395 -8.59 -6.96 15.61
CA LEU A 395 -9.08 -7.47 14.33
C LEU A 395 -8.72 -8.97 14.18
N LYS A 396 -7.45 -9.32 14.40
CA LYS A 396 -6.96 -10.71 14.33
C LYS A 396 -7.66 -11.60 15.34
N GLN A 397 -7.82 -11.16 16.59
CA GLN A 397 -8.56 -11.90 17.61
C GLN A 397 -10.01 -12.16 17.19
N LYS A 398 -10.70 -11.16 16.63
CA LYS A 398 -12.09 -11.33 16.15
C LYS A 398 -12.17 -12.29 14.97
N MET A 399 -11.18 -12.29 14.09
CA MET A 399 -11.07 -13.25 13.00
C MET A 399 -10.86 -14.68 13.53
N GLU A 400 -9.89 -14.88 14.41
CA GLU A 400 -9.55 -16.18 15.01
C GLU A 400 -10.76 -16.80 15.72
N LEU A 401 -11.50 -16.00 16.49
CA LEU A 401 -12.73 -16.47 17.13
C LEU A 401 -13.73 -17.03 16.10
N LEU A 402 -13.88 -16.40 14.93
CA LEU A 402 -14.79 -16.90 13.90
C LEU A 402 -14.25 -18.13 13.16
N GLU A 403 -12.93 -18.31 13.11
CA GLU A 403 -12.30 -19.49 12.51
C GLU A 403 -12.31 -20.70 13.45
N GLU A 404 -12.07 -20.52 14.76
CA GLU A 404 -12.07 -21.58 15.78
C GLU A 404 -13.44 -22.24 15.95
N PHE A 405 -14.52 -21.47 15.82
CA PHE A 405 -15.89 -21.95 15.95
C PHE A 405 -16.50 -22.36 14.62
N LYS A 406 -15.70 -22.51 13.56
CA LYS A 406 -16.09 -23.42 12.49
C LYS A 406 -16.12 -24.80 13.11
N LEU A 407 -17.31 -25.39 13.14
CA LEU A 407 -17.38 -26.83 13.27
C LEU A 407 -16.59 -27.40 12.08
N ILE A 408 -15.33 -27.81 12.31
CA ILE A 408 -14.67 -28.87 11.55
C ILE A 408 -15.54 -30.15 11.61
#